data_AF-A0A969FTM1-F1
#
_entry.id   AF-A0A969FTM1-F1
#
_cell.length_a   1.000
_cell.length_b   1.000
_cell.length_c   1.000
_cell.angle_alpha   90.00
_cell.angle_beta   90.00
_cell.angle_gamma   90.00
#
_symmetry.space_group_name_H-M   'P 1'
#
loop_
_entity.id
_entity.type
_entity.pdbx_description
1 polymer ?
#
loop_
_entity_poly.entity_id
_entity_poly.type
_entity_poly.pdbx_seq_one_letter_code
_entity_poly.pdbx_strand_id
1 'polypeptide(L)'
;MPPHHEPFKRGTTHLVMLVLLFLIGSLLFHFVRQVMQIARLEAQRIALASEIRYLEAETQRLHGAVEYAESDVYVERIAREQLGYAREGDIVLFPRFLSPPPEPTPVLPDPLPRPPVKPNWLLWWDALSGRGPAPGE
;
A
#
# COMPACT_ATOMS: atom_id res chain seq x y z
N MET A 1 -34.62 44.09 -85.07
CA MET A 1 -35.45 43.99 -83.86
C MET A 1 -34.66 43.16 -82.85
N PRO A 2 -34.12 43.75 -81.76
CA PRO A 2 -33.11 43.12 -80.93
C PRO A 2 -33.71 42.15 -79.88
N PRO A 3 -32.99 41.08 -79.47
CA PRO A 3 -33.47 40.11 -78.50
C PRO A 3 -33.31 40.61 -77.05
N HIS A 4 -34.39 40.51 -76.28
CA HIS A 4 -34.44 40.79 -74.86
C HIS A 4 -33.82 39.63 -74.06
N HIS A 5 -32.78 39.91 -73.29
CA HIS A 5 -32.18 38.99 -72.34
C HIS A 5 -32.55 39.44 -70.93
N GLU A 6 -33.42 38.67 -70.28
CA GLU A 6 -33.86 38.89 -68.89
C GLU A 6 -32.67 38.76 -67.92
N PRO A 7 -32.27 39.82 -67.18
CA PRO A 7 -31.18 39.73 -66.21
C PRO A 7 -31.67 38.99 -64.95
N PHE A 8 -31.46 37.67 -64.90
CA PHE A 8 -31.88 36.87 -63.75
C PHE A 8 -31.18 37.31 -62.45
N LYS A 9 -31.96 37.29 -61.36
CA LYS A 9 -31.72 37.82 -60.01
C LYS A 9 -30.48 37.26 -59.32
N ARG A 10 -29.30 37.82 -59.59
CA ARG A 10 -28.02 37.46 -58.93
C ARG A 10 -28.12 37.46 -57.39
N GLY A 11 -28.90 38.38 -56.81
CA GLY A 11 -29.13 38.47 -55.36
C GLY A 11 -29.85 37.25 -54.75
N THR A 12 -30.80 36.64 -55.48
CA THR A 12 -31.53 35.46 -54.99
C THR A 12 -30.62 34.23 -54.94
N THR A 13 -29.74 34.05 -55.92
CA THR A 13 -28.79 32.93 -55.95
C THR A 13 -27.80 33.00 -54.79
N HIS A 14 -27.26 34.19 -54.49
CA HIS A 14 -26.36 34.37 -53.35
C HIS A 14 -27.06 34.13 -52.01
N LEU A 15 -28.33 34.55 -51.86
CA LEU A 15 -29.12 34.27 -50.66
C LEU A 15 -29.33 32.76 -50.45
N VAL A 16 -29.73 32.03 -51.50
CA VAL A 16 -29.92 30.57 -51.44
C VAL A 16 -28.60 29.87 -51.09
N MET A 17 -27.48 30.31 -51.65
CA MET A 17 -26.16 29.77 -51.33
C MET A 17 -25.78 29.99 -49.86
N LEU A 18 -26.03 31.19 -49.31
CA LEU A 18 -25.78 31.49 -47.90
C LEU A 18 -26.65 30.65 -46.96
N VAL A 19 -27.94 30.50 -47.29
CA VAL A 19 -28.86 29.65 -46.52
C VAL A 19 -28.40 28.20 -46.55
N LEU A 20 -28.00 27.68 -47.71
CA LEU A 20 -27.50 26.31 -47.84
C LEU A 20 -26.21 26.09 -47.05
N LEU A 21 -25.27 27.04 -47.13
CA LEU A 21 -24.03 27.00 -46.35
C LEU A 21 -24.32 26.99 -44.84
N PHE A 22 -25.25 27.84 -44.40
CA PHE A 22 -25.70 27.88 -43.01
C PHE A 22 -26.34 26.56 -42.58
N LEU A 23 -27.18 25.95 -43.44
CA LEU A 23 -27.82 24.67 -43.14
C LEU A 23 -26.78 23.55 -42.98
N ILE A 24 -25.81 23.48 -43.90
CA ILE A 24 -24.71 22.51 -43.83
C ILE A 24 -23.86 22.74 -42.57
N GLY A 25 -23.48 24.00 -42.30
CA GLY A 25 -22.70 24.36 -41.13
C GLY A 25 -23.41 24.00 -39.82
N SER A 26 -24.70 24.29 -39.72
CA SER A 26 -25.51 23.94 -38.53
C SER A 26 -25.63 22.43 -38.36
N LEU A 27 -25.87 21.67 -39.44
CA LEU A 27 -25.94 20.21 -39.37
C LEU A 27 -24.61 19.60 -38.91
N LEU A 28 -23.48 20.10 -39.42
CA LEU A 28 -22.15 19.64 -39.03
C LEU A 28 -21.88 19.96 -37.55
N PHE A 29 -22.25 21.15 -37.09
CA PHE A 29 -22.12 21.55 -35.69
C PHE A 29 -22.96 20.65 -34.76
N HIS A 30 -24.22 20.38 -35.13
CA HIS A 30 -25.08 19.47 -34.38
C HIS A 30 -24.52 18.05 -34.36
N PHE A 31 -24.03 17.55 -35.50
CA PHE A 31 -23.44 16.22 -35.59
C PHE A 31 -22.21 16.07 -34.68
N VAL A 32 -21.27 17.03 -34.72
CA VAL A 32 -20.09 17.00 -33.83
C VAL A 32 -20.50 17.00 -32.36
N ARG A 33 -21.44 17.87 -31.98
CA ARG A 33 -21.96 17.91 -30.60
C ARG A 33 -22.58 16.57 -30.19
N GLN A 34 -23.38 15.97 -31.06
CA GLN A 34 -24.04 14.70 -30.79
C GLN A 34 -23.02 13.57 -30.63
N VAL A 35 -22.00 13.49 -31.49
CA VAL A 35 -20.92 12.50 -31.38
C VAL A 35 -20.17 12.66 -30.06
N MET A 36 -19.83 13.89 -29.67
CA MET A 36 -19.17 14.16 -28.38
C MET A 36 -20.04 13.76 -27.18
N GLN A 37 -21.35 14.01 -27.25
CA GLN A 37 -22.28 13.60 -26.20
C GLN A 37 -22.36 12.08 -26.07
N ILE A 38 -22.44 11.36 -27.19
CA ILE A 38 -22.45 9.90 -27.20
C ILE A 38 -21.17 9.35 -26.59
N ALA A 39 -20.01 9.86 -27.01
CA ALA A 39 -18.71 9.43 -26.47
C ALA A 39 -18.61 9.67 -24.95
N ARG A 40 -19.11 10.81 -24.46
CA ARG A 40 -19.13 11.12 -23.03
C ARG A 40 -20.06 10.17 -22.26
N LEU A 41 -21.25 9.90 -22.78
CA LEU A 41 -22.20 8.98 -22.16
C LEU A 41 -21.66 7.55 -22.12
N GLU A 42 -20.98 7.11 -23.17
CA GLU A 42 -20.36 5.78 -23.22
C GLU A 42 -19.23 5.66 -22.19
N ALA A 43 -18.36 6.68 -22.10
CA ALA A 43 -17.31 6.71 -21.09
C ALA A 43 -17.88 6.69 -19.66
N GLN A 44 -18.96 7.43 -19.41
CA GLN A 44 -19.66 7.40 -18.11
C GLN A 44 -20.28 6.03 -17.81
N ARG A 45 -20.91 5.40 -18.80
CA ARG A 45 -21.45 4.03 -18.65
C ARG A 45 -20.37 3.03 -18.29
N ILE A 46 -19.23 3.06 -18.99
CA ILE A 46 -18.11 2.15 -18.72
C ILE A 46 -17.55 2.38 -17.31
N ALA A 47 -17.34 3.64 -16.91
CA ALA A 47 -16.86 3.99 -15.58
C ALA A 47 -17.82 3.46 -14.50
N LEU A 48 -19.12 3.74 -14.63
CA LEU A 48 -20.13 3.31 -13.65
C LEU A 48 -20.26 1.79 -13.60
N ALA A 49 -20.20 1.10 -14.75
CA ALA A 49 -20.21 -0.36 -14.80
C ALA A 49 -18.97 -0.97 -14.12
N SER A 50 -17.80 -0.32 -14.24
CA SER A 50 -16.60 -0.75 -13.54
C SER A 50 -16.71 -0.57 -12.03
N GLU A 51 -17.32 0.54 -11.59
CA GLU A 51 -17.56 0.84 -10.18
C GLU A 51 -18.55 -0.15 -9.56
N ILE A 52 -19.65 -0.46 -10.25
CA ILE A 52 -20.61 -1.48 -9.81
C ILE A 52 -19.91 -2.83 -9.60
N ARG A 53 -19.13 -3.30 -10.58
CA ARG A 53 -18.40 -4.57 -10.46
C ARG A 53 -17.42 -4.58 -9.29
N TYR A 54 -16.74 -3.47 -9.04
CA TYR A 54 -15.85 -3.32 -7.90
C TYR A 54 -16.63 -3.42 -6.57
N LEU A 55 -17.75 -2.69 -6.46
CA LEU A 55 -18.59 -2.72 -5.25
C LEU A 55 -19.22 -4.09 -5.01
N GLU A 56 -19.66 -4.78 -6.07
CA GLU A 56 -20.20 -6.14 -5.97
C GLU A 56 -19.15 -7.13 -5.47
N ALA A 57 -17.93 -7.09 -6.02
CA ALA A 57 -16.84 -7.94 -5.57
C ALA A 57 -16.46 -7.65 -4.10
N GLU A 58 -16.42 -6.38 -3.71
CA GLU A 58 -16.12 -5.99 -2.34
C GLU A 58 -17.24 -6.41 -1.37
N THR A 59 -18.50 -6.29 -1.80
CA THR A 59 -19.66 -6.75 -1.03
C THR A 59 -19.60 -8.26 -0.81
N GLN A 60 -19.29 -9.05 -1.85
CA GLN A 60 -19.11 -10.50 -1.72
C GLN A 60 -17.97 -10.86 -0.78
N ARG A 61 -16.83 -10.16 -0.88
CA ARG A 61 -15.68 -10.34 0.01
C ARG A 61 -16.03 -10.06 1.46
N LEU A 62 -16.74 -8.95 1.71
CA LEU A 62 -17.19 -8.56 3.04
C LEU A 62 -18.20 -9.54 3.62
N HIS A 63 -19.17 -10.01 2.82
CA HIS A 63 -20.11 -11.04 3.25
C HIS A 63 -19.39 -12.33 3.66
N GLY A 64 -18.43 -12.80 2.87
CA GLY A 64 -17.64 -13.99 3.24
C GLY A 64 -16.82 -13.79 4.51
N ALA A 65 -16.28 -12.58 4.74
CA ALA A 65 -15.56 -12.26 5.97
C ALA A 65 -16.48 -12.24 7.20
N VAL A 66 -17.71 -11.71 7.05
CA VAL A 66 -18.73 -11.73 8.10
C VAL A 66 -19.15 -13.16 8.42
N GLU A 67 -19.47 -13.96 7.40
CA GLU A 67 -19.86 -15.37 7.58
C GLU A 67 -18.74 -16.18 8.27
N TYR A 68 -17.49 -15.96 7.87
CA TYR A 68 -16.35 -16.58 8.56
C TYR A 68 -16.23 -16.12 10.00
N ALA A 69 -16.36 -14.83 10.28
CA ALA A 69 -16.28 -14.28 11.64
C ALA A 69 -17.42 -14.77 12.55
N GLU A 70 -18.61 -15.03 11.99
CA GLU A 70 -19.76 -15.59 12.71
C GLU A 70 -19.67 -17.11 12.87
N SER A 71 -18.81 -17.80 12.10
CA SER A 71 -18.69 -19.26 12.16
C SER A 71 -18.10 -19.76 13.49
N ASP A 72 -18.55 -20.94 13.91
CA ASP A 72 -18.02 -21.64 15.10
C ASP A 72 -16.50 -21.88 15.04
N VAL A 73 -15.96 -22.05 13.83
CA VAL A 73 -14.51 -22.23 13.60
C VAL A 73 -13.73 -20.99 14.03
N TYR A 74 -14.24 -19.80 13.71
CA TYR A 74 -13.62 -18.54 14.13
C TYR A 74 -13.74 -18.34 15.64
N VAL A 75 -14.90 -18.66 16.22
CA VAL A 75 -15.11 -18.61 17.68
C VAL A 75 -14.15 -19.55 18.41
N GLU A 76 -14.00 -20.78 17.95
CA GLU A 76 -13.07 -21.76 18.51
C GLU A 76 -11.61 -21.30 18.38
N ARG A 77 -11.23 -20.73 17.23
CA ARG A 77 -9.89 -20.17 17.02
C ARG A 77 -9.58 -19.07 18.03
N ILE A 78 -10.48 -18.10 18.21
CA ILE A 78 -10.30 -17.02 19.18
C ILE A 78 -10.27 -17.57 20.61
N ALA A 79 -11.14 -18.54 20.94
CA ALA A 79 -11.14 -19.20 22.24
C ALA A 79 -9.79 -19.87 22.54
N ARG A 80 -9.20 -20.58 21.58
CA ARG A 80 -7.91 -21.26 21.74
C ARG A 80 -6.72 -20.30 21.74
N GLU A 81 -6.66 -19.39 20.76
CA GLU A 81 -5.48 -18.55 20.51
C GLU A 81 -5.39 -17.35 21.47
N GLN A 82 -6.52 -16.68 21.76
CA GLN A 82 -6.51 -15.45 22.54
C GLN A 82 -6.93 -15.66 23.99
N LEU A 83 -7.89 -16.56 24.23
CA LEU A 83 -8.42 -16.80 25.57
C LEU A 83 -7.77 -18.02 26.25
N GLY A 84 -6.97 -18.81 25.52
CA GLY A 84 -6.31 -20.00 26.06
C GLY A 84 -7.30 -21.09 26.50
N TYR A 85 -8.54 -21.04 26.01
CA TYR A 85 -9.56 -22.02 26.32
C TYR A 85 -9.34 -23.31 25.52
N ALA A 86 -9.53 -24.43 26.20
CA ALA A 86 -9.49 -25.77 25.62
C ALA A 86 -10.93 -26.30 25.50
N ARG A 87 -11.18 -27.18 24.51
CA ARG A 87 -12.51 -27.78 24.35
C ARG A 87 -12.79 -28.78 25.47
N GLU A 88 -14.07 -29.02 25.74
CA GLU A 88 -14.46 -30.05 26.69
C GLU A 88 -13.97 -31.43 26.21
N GLY A 89 -13.09 -32.06 27.01
CA GLY A 89 -12.38 -33.29 26.65
C GLY A 89 -10.92 -33.12 26.19
N ASP A 90 -10.44 -31.88 25.99
CA ASP A 90 -9.03 -31.62 25.66
C ASP A 90 -8.11 -31.82 26.89
N ILE A 91 -6.91 -32.38 26.69
CA ILE A 91 -5.88 -32.51 27.73
C ILE A 91 -4.97 -31.29 27.69
N VAL A 92 -5.08 -30.42 28.70
CA VAL A 92 -4.22 -29.22 28.81
C VAL A 92 -2.85 -29.62 29.37
N LEU A 93 -1.80 -29.47 28.55
CA LEU A 93 -0.42 -29.71 28.95
C LEU A 93 0.22 -28.43 29.47
N PHE A 94 0.65 -28.44 30.73
CA PHE A 94 1.50 -27.40 31.31
C PHE A 94 2.97 -27.85 31.28
N PRO A 95 3.77 -27.44 30.28
CA PRO A 95 5.17 -27.81 30.22
C PRO A 95 5.91 -27.21 31.43
N ARG A 96 6.38 -28.08 32.32
CA ARG A 96 7.34 -27.69 33.35
C ARG A 96 8.73 -27.68 32.73
N PHE A 97 9.27 -26.50 32.52
CA PHE A 97 10.69 -26.38 32.25
C PHE A 97 11.41 -26.68 33.55
N LEU A 98 12.05 -27.85 33.63
CA LEU A 98 13.00 -28.12 34.69
C LEU A 98 14.10 -27.07 34.54
N SER A 99 14.23 -26.16 35.50
CA SER A 99 15.44 -25.37 35.60
C SER A 99 16.60 -26.36 35.63
N PRO A 100 17.60 -26.25 34.73
CA PRO A 100 18.77 -27.09 34.82
C PRO A 100 19.32 -26.98 36.25
N PRO A 101 19.78 -28.09 36.86
CA PRO A 101 20.50 -28.03 38.12
C PRO A 101 21.55 -26.92 38.01
N PRO A 102 21.76 -26.08 39.03
CA PRO A 102 22.82 -25.09 38.99
C PRO A 102 24.08 -25.82 38.54
N GLU A 103 24.62 -25.41 37.40
CA GLU A 103 25.85 -25.99 36.86
C GLU A 103 26.87 -26.02 38.00
N PRO A 104 27.61 -27.13 38.20
CA PRO A 104 28.66 -27.14 39.20
C PRO A 104 29.58 -25.95 38.90
N THR A 105 29.58 -24.97 39.80
CA THR A 105 30.42 -23.77 39.67
C THR A 105 31.82 -24.26 39.38
N PRO A 106 32.45 -23.87 38.25
CA PRO A 106 33.82 -24.24 37.97
C PRO A 106 34.66 -23.83 39.19
N VAL A 107 35.29 -24.79 39.86
CA VAL A 107 36.29 -24.48 40.87
C VAL A 107 37.45 -23.88 40.08
N LEU A 108 37.50 -22.55 40.03
CA LEU A 108 38.63 -21.83 39.44
C LEU A 108 39.90 -22.32 40.14
N PRO A 109 41.02 -22.52 39.41
CA PRO A 109 42.33 -22.62 40.03
C PRO A 109 42.52 -21.44 40.99
N ASP A 110 43.18 -21.66 42.12
CA ASP A 110 43.53 -20.59 43.06
C ASP A 110 44.06 -19.39 42.26
N PRO A 111 43.53 -18.17 42.46
CA PRO A 111 43.99 -17.02 41.73
C PRO A 111 45.50 -16.91 41.92
N LEU A 112 46.25 -16.91 40.81
CA LEU A 112 47.67 -16.57 40.84
C LEU A 112 47.86 -15.31 41.70
N PRO A 113 48.92 -15.24 42.53
CA PRO A 113 49.15 -14.07 43.36
C PRO A 113 49.05 -12.82 42.48
N ARG A 114 48.07 -11.97 42.77
CA ARG A 114 47.86 -10.74 41.99
C ARG A 114 49.17 -9.96 42.05
N PRO A 115 49.75 -9.55 40.90
CA PRO A 115 50.93 -8.71 40.94
C PRO A 115 50.58 -7.45 41.76
N PRO A 116 51.48 -6.98 42.63
CA PRO A 116 51.22 -5.79 43.43
C PRO A 116 50.92 -4.63 42.49
N VAL A 117 49.76 -4.00 42.67
CA VAL A 117 49.37 -2.81 41.91
C VAL A 117 50.39 -1.72 42.21
N LYS A 118 51.19 -1.33 41.22
CA LYS A 118 52.16 -0.24 41.37
C LYS A 118 51.41 1.08 41.58
N PRO A 119 51.81 1.92 42.55
CA PRO A 119 51.24 3.26 42.71
C PRO A 119 51.42 4.10 41.44
N ASN A 120 50.41 4.89 41.08
CA ASN A 120 50.41 5.65 39.82
C ASN A 120 51.62 6.59 39.70
N TRP A 121 52.07 7.23 40.79
CA TRP A 121 53.27 8.08 40.80
C TRP A 121 54.56 7.35 40.43
N LEU A 122 54.64 6.04 40.73
CA LEU A 122 55.80 5.22 40.38
C LEU A 122 55.82 4.96 38.87
N LEU A 123 54.64 4.83 38.24
CA LEU A 123 54.50 4.75 36.78
C LEU A 123 54.97 6.04 36.11
N TRP A 124 54.59 7.20 36.66
CA TRP A 124 55.06 8.51 36.17
C TRP A 124 56.56 8.70 36.35
N TRP A 125 57.14 8.18 37.43
CA TRP A 125 58.58 8.24 37.67
C TRP A 125 59.39 7.33 36.74
N ASP A 126 58.91 6.11 36.45
CA ASP A 126 59.52 5.22 35.45
C ASP A 126 59.44 5.85 34.05
N ALA A 127 58.32 6.50 33.70
CA ALA A 127 58.17 7.22 32.44
C ALA A 127 59.17 8.39 32.31
N LEU A 128 59.35 9.17 33.38
CA LEU A 128 60.28 10.30 33.40
C LEU A 128 61.76 9.86 33.38
N SER A 129 62.09 8.74 34.02
CA SER A 129 63.46 8.23 34.13
C SER A 129 63.91 7.37 32.94
N GLY A 130 63.09 7.27 31.89
CA GLY A 130 63.41 6.50 30.67
C GLY A 130 63.26 4.98 30.82
N ARG A 131 62.56 4.51 31.86
CA ARG A 131 62.24 3.09 32.14
C ARG A 131 60.76 2.76 31.91
N GLY A 132 60.02 3.62 31.22
CA GLY A 132 58.59 3.45 30.97
C GLY A 132 58.26 2.31 29.99
N PRO A 133 57.12 1.60 30.16
CA PRO A 133 56.67 0.57 29.24
C PRO A 133 56.33 1.15 27.85
N ALA A 134 56.61 0.40 26.78
CA ALA A 134 56.37 0.82 25.40
C ALA A 134 54.89 1.20 25.16
N PRO A 135 54.59 2.30 24.45
CA PRO A 135 53.20 2.72 24.24
C PRO A 135 52.52 1.84 23.19
N GLY A 136 51.48 1.13 23.61
CA GLY A 136 50.46 0.55 22.74
C GLY A 136 50.24 -0.95 22.97
N GLU A 137 49.17 -1.28 23.69
CA GLU A 137 48.04 -2.09 23.22
C GLU A 137 46.76 -1.64 23.96
#